data_AF-A0A378XTW7-F1
#
_entry.id   AF-A0A378XTW7-F1
#
_cell.length_a   1.000
_cell.length_b   1.000
_cell.length_c   1.000
_cell.angle_alpha   90.00
_cell.angle_beta   90.00
_cell.angle_gamma   90.00
#
_symmetry.space_group_name_H-M   'P 1'
#
loop_
_entity.id
_entity.type
_entity.pdbx_description
1 polymer ?
#
loop_
_entity_poly.entity_id
_entity_poly.type
_entity_poly.pdbx_seq_one_letter_code
_entity_poly.pdbx_strand_id
1 'polypeptide(L)'
;MFVELNELKGFIVLLEHLENLDEWIEISNKFSCSFILDSDKEISTLKELFNNDTFFLKKETLLPSLDQAMSHMNIEPFETVVISKNFEYLKTIQNHSRVGTLYINSTLDQSQVGHMPDYYLKEVKDIIRLVKEYPGYFAEVNTTIINQYGESFSNNGIVFEYFMEYKGLKLKVIAGGRYYSSRHYFKNRVHQLSHRIIRSKSNDSQMDLFNGIFSSIIKSLNADGVTRVPPRPNGERDRFRQIVELISAETNTINCCDHLKCIEDFPKQKTMTNQESRSINVEGKFVSSPDCRGKKIVLIDDVITTGATVGECAKTLLASGANEVVIVVLAVNQYDPIFPVHEKKFTCSICGEDLHLRLFKNGKGFMYGCNNYSRADHNNSTPVFYKEGWEQINSQNILKTDDFEDDEHLFF
;
A
#
# COMPACT_ATOMS: atom_id res chain seq x y z
N MET A 1 -7.42 -1.08 -2.23
CA MET A 1 -8.40 -0.03 -2.05
C MET A 1 -7.81 1.00 -2.91
N PHE A 2 -8.52 1.36 -3.96
CA PHE A 2 -8.12 2.53 -4.69
C PHE A 2 -8.25 3.68 -3.72
N VAL A 3 -7.13 4.18 -3.22
CA VAL A 3 -7.15 5.20 -2.15
C VAL A 3 -7.71 6.52 -2.67
N GLU A 4 -7.59 6.75 -3.98
CA GLU A 4 -8.06 7.96 -4.67
C GLU A 4 -9.46 7.85 -5.28
N LEU A 5 -10.14 6.69 -5.16
CA LEU A 5 -11.44 6.47 -5.82
C LEU A 5 -12.61 6.57 -4.86
N ASN A 6 -13.70 7.17 -5.36
CA ASN A 6 -15.02 7.08 -4.74
C ASN A 6 -15.83 5.94 -5.36
N GLU A 7 -15.82 5.87 -6.70
CA GLU A 7 -16.55 4.88 -7.49
C GLU A 7 -15.77 4.64 -8.78
N LEU A 8 -15.51 3.38 -9.14
CA LEU A 8 -14.84 3.08 -10.40
C LEU A 8 -15.82 3.18 -11.58
N LYS A 9 -15.55 4.09 -12.52
CA LYS A 9 -16.34 4.24 -13.76
C LYS A 9 -15.58 3.89 -15.03
N GLY A 10 -14.26 4.03 -15.03
CA GLY A 10 -13.48 3.72 -16.23
C GLY A 10 -12.01 3.43 -15.99
N PHE A 11 -11.41 2.83 -17.01
CA PHE A 11 -9.99 2.52 -17.08
C PHE A 11 -9.30 3.31 -18.19
N ILE A 12 -8.13 3.86 -17.87
CA ILE A 12 -7.18 4.31 -18.89
C ILE A 12 -6.05 3.31 -18.96
N VAL A 13 -5.83 2.73 -20.13
CA VAL A 13 -4.85 1.67 -20.34
C VAL A 13 -3.66 2.25 -21.10
N LEU A 14 -2.51 2.35 -20.42
CA LEU A 14 -1.24 2.84 -20.94
C LEU A 14 -0.32 1.64 -21.21
N LEU A 15 -0.31 1.15 -22.44
CA LEU A 15 0.51 0.02 -22.86
C LEU A 15 1.25 0.36 -24.15
N GLU A 16 2.50 -0.09 -24.26
CA GLU A 16 3.29 0.07 -25.50
C GLU A 16 2.69 -0.76 -26.64
N HIS A 17 2.21 -1.97 -26.32
CA HIS A 17 1.54 -2.89 -27.24
C HIS A 17 0.39 -3.62 -26.55
N LEU A 18 -0.73 -3.80 -27.27
CA LEU A 18 -1.90 -4.47 -26.73
C LEU A 18 -1.81 -6.00 -26.91
N GLU A 19 -1.27 -6.68 -25.91
CA GLU A 19 -1.30 -8.14 -25.77
C GLU A 19 -2.60 -8.60 -25.08
N ASN A 20 -2.94 -9.90 -25.20
CA ASN A 20 -4.12 -10.50 -24.57
C ASN A 20 -5.44 -9.80 -24.96
N LEU A 21 -5.63 -9.59 -26.27
CA LEU A 21 -6.77 -8.85 -26.83
C LEU A 21 -8.13 -9.33 -26.31
N ASP A 22 -8.35 -10.65 -26.23
CA ASP A 22 -9.62 -11.21 -25.75
C ASP A 22 -9.95 -10.77 -24.31
N GLU A 23 -8.93 -10.66 -23.45
CA GLU A 23 -9.09 -10.21 -22.06
C GLU A 23 -9.45 -8.72 -22.00
N TRP A 24 -8.80 -7.89 -22.83
CA TRP A 24 -9.10 -6.46 -22.91
C TRP A 24 -10.48 -6.18 -23.50
N ILE A 25 -10.91 -6.95 -24.49
CA ILE A 25 -12.27 -6.88 -25.05
C ILE A 25 -13.29 -7.27 -23.98
N GLU A 26 -13.02 -8.30 -23.17
CA GLU A 26 -13.90 -8.66 -22.05
C GLU A 26 -14.01 -7.53 -21.02
N ILE A 27 -12.90 -6.89 -20.69
CA ILE A 27 -12.86 -5.76 -19.75
C ILE A 27 -13.63 -4.55 -20.32
N SER A 28 -13.40 -4.19 -21.58
CA SER A 28 -14.03 -3.03 -22.21
C SER A 28 -15.54 -3.20 -22.44
N ASN A 29 -16.03 -4.45 -22.45
CA ASN A 29 -17.47 -4.74 -22.46
C ASN A 29 -18.13 -4.54 -21.08
N LYS A 30 -17.35 -4.40 -20.01
CA LYS A 30 -17.84 -4.25 -18.62
C LYS A 30 -17.58 -2.85 -18.05
N PHE A 31 -16.56 -2.16 -18.55
CA PHE A 31 -16.12 -0.86 -18.05
C PHE A 31 -15.79 0.06 -19.23
N SER A 32 -16.06 1.36 -19.08
CA SER A 32 -15.57 2.34 -20.06
C SER A 32 -14.04 2.33 -20.06
N CYS A 33 -13.45 2.23 -21.25
CA CYS A 33 -12.01 2.11 -21.41
C CYS A 33 -11.48 3.11 -22.43
N SER A 34 -10.34 3.71 -22.14
CA SER A 34 -9.54 4.46 -23.10
C SER A 34 -8.14 3.86 -23.18
N PHE A 35 -7.74 3.43 -24.38
CA PHE A 35 -6.41 2.88 -24.65
C PHE A 35 -5.52 3.97 -25.25
N ILE A 36 -4.38 4.24 -24.62
CA ILE A 36 -3.39 5.20 -25.12
C ILE A 36 -2.20 4.42 -25.66
N LEU A 37 -1.95 4.55 -26.97
CA LEU A 37 -1.04 3.70 -27.73
C LEU A 37 -0.08 4.53 -28.60
N ASP A 38 1.09 3.97 -28.90
CA ASP A 38 2.13 4.64 -29.68
C ASP A 38 1.80 4.76 -31.19
N SER A 39 1.00 3.84 -31.76
CA SER A 39 0.82 3.70 -33.22
C SER A 39 -0.59 3.98 -33.73
N ASP A 40 -0.72 4.93 -34.66
CA ASP A 40 -1.98 5.23 -35.37
C ASP A 40 -2.52 4.02 -36.15
N LYS A 41 -1.61 3.17 -36.66
CA LYS A 41 -1.98 1.96 -37.40
C LYS A 41 -2.60 0.91 -36.47
N GLU A 42 -2.03 0.73 -35.28
CA GLU A 42 -2.57 -0.16 -34.26
C GLU A 42 -3.95 0.33 -33.79
N ILE A 43 -4.08 1.63 -33.50
CA ILE A 43 -5.36 2.26 -33.13
C ILE A 43 -6.45 1.98 -34.17
N SER A 44 -6.14 2.17 -35.46
CA SER A 44 -7.12 1.96 -36.54
C SER A 44 -7.60 0.51 -36.60
N THR A 45 -6.68 -0.44 -36.36
CA THR A 45 -6.99 -1.88 -36.36
C THR A 45 -7.85 -2.26 -35.14
N LEU A 46 -7.50 -1.75 -33.95
CA LEU A 46 -8.19 -2.09 -32.71
C LEU A 46 -9.61 -1.51 -32.65
N LYS A 47 -9.85 -0.33 -33.25
CA LYS A 47 -11.19 0.27 -33.33
C LYS A 47 -12.23 -0.64 -33.99
N GLU A 48 -11.82 -1.55 -34.88
CA GLU A 48 -12.73 -2.50 -35.53
C GLU A 48 -13.08 -3.70 -34.64
N LEU A 49 -12.28 -3.98 -33.60
CA LEU A 49 -12.40 -5.16 -32.73
C LEU A 49 -13.16 -4.86 -31.43
N PHE A 50 -13.14 -3.61 -30.97
CA PHE A 50 -13.74 -3.18 -29.71
C PHE A 50 -15.11 -2.54 -29.92
N ASN A 51 -15.89 -2.43 -28.84
CA ASN A 51 -17.19 -1.75 -28.88
C ASN A 51 -17.03 -0.23 -29.10
N ASN A 52 -18.12 0.44 -29.53
CA ASN A 52 -18.11 1.87 -29.84
C ASN A 52 -17.85 2.78 -28.62
N ASP A 53 -18.03 2.27 -27.41
CA ASP A 53 -17.81 3.00 -26.15
C ASP A 53 -16.36 2.88 -25.64
N THR A 54 -15.50 2.23 -26.42
CA THR A 54 -14.06 2.12 -26.18
C THR A 54 -13.31 3.18 -26.97
N PHE A 55 -12.52 3.98 -26.27
CA PHE A 55 -11.74 5.07 -26.86
C PHE A 55 -10.30 4.64 -27.13
N PHE A 56 -9.71 5.18 -28.19
CA PHE A 56 -8.30 4.95 -28.52
C PHE A 56 -7.65 6.30 -28.84
N LEU A 57 -6.59 6.59 -28.10
CA LEU A 57 -5.81 7.81 -28.21
C LEU A 57 -4.39 7.50 -28.64
N LYS A 58 -3.83 8.41 -29.43
CA LYS A 58 -2.40 8.42 -29.68
C LYS A 58 -1.69 8.98 -28.46
N LYS A 59 -0.60 8.33 -28.08
CA LYS A 59 0.27 8.75 -27.00
C LYS A 59 0.97 10.06 -27.36
N GLU A 60 0.82 11.08 -26.51
CA GLU A 60 1.49 12.38 -26.65
C GLU A 60 2.34 12.68 -25.42
N THR A 61 1.93 13.59 -24.55
CA THR A 61 2.50 13.81 -23.21
C THR A 61 1.61 13.13 -22.18
N LEU A 62 2.19 12.63 -21.09
CA LEU A 62 1.51 11.70 -20.17
C LEU A 62 0.24 12.30 -19.57
N LEU A 63 0.33 13.43 -18.87
CA LEU A 63 -0.83 14.02 -18.19
C LEU A 63 -1.88 14.56 -19.19
N PRO A 64 -1.54 15.29 -20.26
CA PRO A 64 -2.54 15.70 -21.25
C PRO A 64 -3.26 14.53 -21.93
N SER A 65 -2.56 13.43 -22.19
CA SER A 65 -3.19 12.21 -22.73
C SER A 65 -4.20 11.61 -21.74
N LEU A 66 -3.91 11.64 -20.44
CA LEU A 66 -4.85 11.21 -19.40
C LEU A 66 -6.08 12.14 -19.32
N ASP A 67 -5.87 13.46 -19.40
CA ASP A 67 -6.95 14.45 -19.38
C ASP A 67 -7.90 14.28 -20.57
N GLN A 68 -7.33 14.10 -21.76
CA GLN A 68 -8.08 13.83 -22.98
C GLN A 68 -8.87 12.51 -22.86
N ALA A 69 -8.26 11.46 -22.30
CA ALA A 69 -8.93 10.18 -22.09
C ALA A 69 -10.13 10.31 -21.14
N MET A 70 -9.97 10.98 -20.01
CA MET A 70 -11.06 11.23 -19.06
C MET A 70 -12.17 12.09 -19.67
N SER A 71 -11.81 13.12 -20.43
CA SER A 71 -12.76 13.98 -21.15
C SER A 71 -13.60 13.20 -22.17
N HIS A 72 -12.98 12.31 -22.95
CA HIS A 72 -13.72 11.46 -23.90
C HIS A 72 -14.66 10.47 -23.23
N MET A 73 -14.24 9.91 -22.10
CA MET A 73 -15.07 8.99 -21.31
C MET A 73 -16.11 9.70 -20.44
N ASN A 74 -16.02 11.04 -20.30
CA ASN A 74 -16.84 11.84 -19.39
C ASN A 74 -16.79 11.31 -17.95
N ILE A 75 -15.58 11.12 -17.43
CA ILE A 75 -15.29 10.64 -16.07
C ILE A 75 -14.33 11.57 -15.35
N GLU A 76 -14.37 11.57 -14.02
CA GLU A 76 -13.48 12.38 -13.18
C GLU A 76 -12.25 11.58 -12.68
N PRO A 77 -11.19 12.25 -12.16
CA PRO A 77 -10.02 11.56 -11.64
C PRO A 77 -10.31 10.55 -10.53
N PHE A 78 -11.22 10.89 -9.60
CA PHE A 78 -11.64 10.01 -8.51
C PHE A 78 -12.58 8.86 -8.96
N GLU A 79 -12.80 8.74 -10.27
CA GLU A 79 -13.58 7.68 -10.89
C GLU A 79 -12.77 6.82 -11.86
N THR A 80 -11.49 7.15 -11.98
CA THR A 80 -10.60 6.66 -13.03
C THR A 80 -9.45 5.84 -12.45
N VAL A 81 -9.19 4.69 -13.05
CA VAL A 81 -7.98 3.91 -12.77
C VAL A 81 -7.09 3.86 -13.99
N VAL A 82 -5.83 4.23 -13.82
CA VAL A 82 -4.80 4.07 -14.85
C VAL A 82 -4.10 2.74 -14.68
N ILE A 83 -4.03 1.98 -15.77
CA ILE A 83 -3.40 0.67 -15.86
C ILE A 83 -2.14 0.78 -16.71
N SER A 84 -1.01 0.24 -16.25
CA SER A 84 0.19 0.14 -17.08
C SER A 84 1.08 -1.06 -16.71
N LYS A 85 1.90 -1.48 -17.69
CA LYS A 85 3.07 -2.34 -17.47
C LYS A 85 4.35 -1.54 -17.23
N ASN A 86 4.36 -0.23 -17.47
CA ASN A 86 5.48 0.66 -17.21
C ASN A 86 5.33 1.29 -15.82
N PHE A 87 6.22 0.92 -14.91
CA PHE A 87 6.16 1.38 -13.53
C PHE A 87 6.46 2.87 -13.38
N GLU A 88 7.36 3.43 -14.19
CA GLU A 88 7.71 4.85 -14.09
C GLU A 88 6.53 5.74 -14.52
N TYR A 89 5.72 5.32 -15.52
CA TYR A 89 4.48 6.04 -15.83
C TYR A 89 3.55 6.09 -14.62
N LEU A 90 3.33 4.96 -13.96
CA LEU A 90 2.45 4.92 -12.78
C LEU A 90 3.02 5.76 -11.64
N LYS A 91 4.34 5.71 -11.40
CA LYS A 91 5.01 6.52 -10.39
C LYS A 91 4.87 8.02 -10.66
N THR A 92 5.06 8.45 -11.92
CA THR A 92 4.80 9.84 -12.34
C THR A 92 3.33 10.19 -12.11
N ILE A 93 2.39 9.34 -12.53
CA ILE A 93 0.96 9.58 -12.30
C ILE A 93 0.64 9.72 -10.81
N GLN A 94 1.18 8.86 -9.94
CA GLN A 94 0.96 8.96 -8.49
C GLN A 94 1.53 10.25 -7.89
N ASN A 95 2.58 10.82 -8.49
CA ASN A 95 3.23 12.04 -8.04
C ASN A 95 2.53 13.31 -8.53
N HIS A 96 1.81 13.26 -9.65
CA HIS A 96 1.27 14.46 -10.31
C HIS A 96 -0.26 14.43 -10.50
N SER A 97 -0.88 13.26 -10.41
CA SER A 97 -2.30 13.01 -10.62
C SER A 97 -2.90 12.25 -9.43
N ARG A 98 -4.21 12.42 -9.22
CA ARG A 98 -4.95 11.75 -8.15
C ARG A 98 -6.03 10.85 -8.71
N VAL A 99 -5.55 9.87 -9.48
CA VAL A 99 -6.30 8.76 -10.06
C VAL A 99 -5.88 7.46 -9.36
N GLY A 100 -6.72 6.44 -9.44
CA GLY A 100 -6.32 5.11 -9.02
C GLY A 100 -5.25 4.54 -9.95
N THR A 101 -4.39 3.68 -9.44
CA THR A 101 -3.30 3.08 -10.23
C THR A 101 -3.24 1.57 -10.11
N LEU A 102 -3.05 0.89 -11.23
CA LEU A 102 -2.94 -0.56 -11.31
C LEU A 102 -1.73 -0.93 -12.17
N TYR A 103 -0.79 -1.64 -11.55
CA TYR A 103 0.39 -2.17 -12.21
C TYR A 103 0.20 -3.63 -12.58
N ILE A 104 0.54 -3.97 -13.82
CA ILE A 104 0.50 -5.34 -14.31
C ILE A 104 1.92 -5.77 -14.65
N ASN A 105 2.46 -6.72 -13.89
CA ASN A 105 3.73 -7.33 -14.23
C ASN A 105 3.85 -8.71 -13.57
N SER A 106 4.54 -9.64 -14.21
CA SER A 106 4.81 -10.96 -13.65
C SER A 106 5.68 -10.91 -12.38
N THR A 107 6.53 -9.89 -12.26
CA THR A 107 7.47 -9.69 -11.16
C THR A 107 7.44 -8.26 -10.63
N LEU A 108 7.70 -8.11 -9.33
CA LEU A 108 7.84 -6.84 -8.65
C LEU A 108 9.29 -6.68 -8.18
N ASP A 109 9.95 -5.62 -8.63
CA ASP A 109 11.33 -5.32 -8.25
C ASP A 109 11.37 -4.61 -6.88
N GLN A 110 12.41 -4.87 -6.08
CA GLN A 110 12.55 -4.25 -4.77
C GLN A 110 12.59 -2.71 -4.84
N SER A 111 13.18 -2.13 -5.88
CA SER A 111 13.27 -0.67 -6.09
C SER A 111 11.89 -0.01 -6.26
N GLN A 112 10.89 -0.78 -6.69
CA GLN A 112 9.53 -0.32 -6.94
C GLN A 112 8.67 -0.27 -5.67
N VAL A 113 9.02 -1.05 -4.63
CA VAL A 113 8.20 -1.24 -3.42
C VAL A 113 7.96 0.05 -2.63
N GLY A 114 8.83 1.06 -2.79
CA GLY A 114 8.66 2.39 -2.19
C GLY A 114 7.61 3.28 -2.86
N HIS A 115 7.10 2.88 -4.03
CA HIS A 115 6.14 3.63 -4.84
C HIS A 115 5.02 2.71 -5.37
N MET A 116 4.50 1.83 -4.51
CA MET A 116 3.50 0.84 -4.90
C MET A 116 2.20 1.50 -5.41
N PRO A 117 1.71 1.09 -6.58
CA PRO A 117 0.37 1.38 -7.07
C PRO A 117 -0.72 0.85 -6.13
N ASP A 118 -1.96 1.31 -6.32
CA ASP A 118 -3.11 0.83 -5.54
C ASP A 118 -3.33 -0.67 -5.69
N TYR A 119 -2.96 -1.21 -6.85
CA TYR A 119 -2.90 -2.64 -7.10
C TYR A 119 -1.69 -3.04 -7.92
N TYR A 120 -1.19 -4.23 -7.63
CA TYR A 120 -0.23 -4.96 -8.43
C TYR A 120 -0.83 -6.32 -8.77
N LEU A 121 -0.94 -6.61 -10.06
CA LEU A 121 -1.44 -7.86 -10.61
C LEU A 121 -0.37 -8.51 -11.49
N LYS A 122 -0.41 -9.84 -11.58
CA LYS A 122 0.48 -10.59 -12.48
C LYS A 122 -0.04 -10.63 -13.91
N GLU A 123 -1.35 -10.73 -14.05
CA GLU A 123 -2.02 -11.00 -15.33
C GLU A 123 -3.26 -10.11 -15.50
N VAL A 124 -3.60 -9.80 -16.76
CA VAL A 124 -4.71 -8.92 -17.13
C VAL A 124 -6.07 -9.54 -16.76
N LYS A 125 -6.23 -10.85 -16.99
CA LYS A 125 -7.45 -11.61 -16.61
C LYS A 125 -7.91 -11.44 -15.16
N ASP A 126 -7.00 -11.10 -14.24
CA ASP A 126 -7.32 -10.93 -12.82
C ASP A 126 -8.01 -9.59 -12.50
N ILE A 127 -8.01 -8.61 -13.43
CA ILE A 127 -8.60 -7.28 -13.21
C ILE A 127 -10.10 -7.37 -12.88
N ILE A 128 -10.86 -8.14 -13.65
CA ILE A 128 -12.32 -8.26 -13.45
C ILE A 128 -12.63 -8.85 -12.08
N ARG A 129 -11.87 -9.87 -11.69
CA ARG A 129 -11.97 -10.49 -10.37
C ARG A 129 -11.62 -9.50 -9.27
N LEU A 130 -10.54 -8.74 -9.45
CA LEU A 130 -10.07 -7.73 -8.51
C LEU A 130 -11.16 -6.70 -8.21
N VAL A 131 -11.73 -6.08 -9.24
CA VAL A 131 -12.77 -5.04 -9.07
C VAL A 131 -14.00 -5.57 -8.34
N LYS A 132 -14.36 -6.84 -8.54
CA LYS A 132 -15.55 -7.44 -7.93
C LYS A 132 -15.32 -7.96 -6.51
N GLU A 133 -14.17 -8.58 -6.25
CA GLU A 133 -13.94 -9.39 -5.04
C GLU A 133 -12.96 -8.76 -4.05
N TYR A 134 -12.01 -7.94 -4.54
CA TYR A 134 -10.86 -7.49 -3.76
C TYR A 134 -10.74 -5.97 -3.78
N PRO A 135 -11.35 -5.27 -2.81
CA PRO A 135 -11.20 -3.84 -2.72
C PRO A 135 -9.84 -3.45 -2.17
N GLY A 136 -8.78 -4.31 -2.19
CA GLY A 136 -7.44 -3.86 -1.85
C GLY A 136 -6.39 -4.82 -1.38
N TYR A 137 -5.26 -4.23 -0.99
CA TYR A 137 -4.28 -4.93 -0.19
C TYR A 137 -4.89 -5.34 1.16
N PHE A 138 -4.65 -6.58 1.56
CA PHE A 138 -5.37 -7.29 2.59
C PHE A 138 -5.37 -6.55 3.95
N ALA A 139 -4.22 -6.05 4.39
CA ALA A 139 -4.12 -5.29 5.63
C ALA A 139 -4.80 -3.93 5.53
N GLU A 140 -4.74 -3.25 4.38
CA GLU A 140 -5.44 -1.97 4.16
C GLU A 140 -6.95 -2.17 4.24
N VAL A 141 -7.49 -3.19 3.57
CA VAL A 141 -8.92 -3.51 3.57
C VAL A 141 -9.40 -3.86 4.97
N ASN A 142 -8.74 -4.81 5.64
CA ASN A 142 -9.17 -5.31 6.94
C ASN A 142 -9.04 -4.27 8.06
N THR A 143 -8.21 -3.23 7.87
CA THR A 143 -8.10 -2.15 8.85
C THR A 143 -9.01 -0.96 8.56
N THR A 144 -9.59 -0.89 7.37
CA THR A 144 -10.42 0.23 6.93
C THR A 144 -11.84 0.02 7.39
N ILE A 145 -12.28 0.93 8.26
CA ILE A 145 -13.61 0.96 8.83
C ILE A 145 -14.33 2.20 8.30
N ILE A 146 -15.46 1.98 7.63
CA ILE A 146 -16.14 3.01 6.83
C ILE A 146 -17.06 3.90 7.67
N ASN A 147 -17.49 3.41 8.83
CA ASN A 147 -18.36 4.14 9.74
C ASN A 147 -18.11 3.81 11.22
N GLN A 148 -18.86 4.47 12.10
CA GLN A 148 -18.72 4.30 13.54
C GLN A 148 -19.13 2.92 14.09
N TYR A 149 -19.84 2.11 13.29
CA TYR A 149 -20.37 0.81 13.71
C TYR A 149 -19.36 -0.33 13.51
N GLY A 150 -18.21 -0.05 12.89
CA GLY A 150 -17.20 -1.07 12.62
C GLY A 150 -17.40 -1.79 11.28
N GLU A 151 -18.19 -1.22 10.37
CA GLU A 151 -18.36 -1.81 9.04
C GLU A 151 -17.12 -1.58 8.17
N SER A 152 -16.78 -2.58 7.34
CA SER A 152 -15.68 -2.54 6.37
C SER A 152 -16.23 -2.65 4.95
N PHE A 153 -15.44 -2.25 3.95
CA PHE A 153 -15.77 -2.47 2.54
C PHE A 153 -15.78 -3.96 2.16
N SER A 154 -14.88 -4.74 2.76
CA SER A 154 -14.75 -6.18 2.57
C SER A 154 -13.87 -6.73 3.69
N ASN A 155 -13.82 -8.05 3.81
CA ASN A 155 -12.82 -8.79 4.58
C ASN A 155 -11.79 -9.50 3.67
N ASN A 156 -11.97 -9.40 2.35
CA ASN A 156 -11.10 -10.00 1.34
C ASN A 156 -10.15 -8.94 0.78
N GLY A 157 -8.89 -9.34 0.56
CA GLY A 157 -7.90 -8.51 -0.08
C GLY A 157 -6.72 -9.35 -0.55
N ILE A 158 -5.82 -8.72 -1.30
CA ILE A 158 -4.63 -9.36 -1.84
C ILE A 158 -3.39 -8.99 -1.03
N VAL A 159 -2.40 -9.87 -1.01
CA VAL A 159 -1.04 -9.53 -0.58
C VAL A 159 -0.17 -9.39 -1.81
N PHE A 160 0.91 -8.62 -1.72
CA PHE A 160 1.94 -8.64 -2.76
C PHE A 160 3.23 -9.25 -2.22
N GLU A 161 3.93 -9.93 -3.12
CA GLU A 161 5.18 -10.61 -2.82
C GLU A 161 6.30 -10.00 -3.64
N TYR A 162 7.46 -9.86 -3.04
CA TYR A 162 8.70 -9.49 -3.73
C TYR A 162 9.89 -10.15 -3.04
N PHE A 163 11.04 -10.09 -3.69
CA PHE A 163 12.29 -10.53 -3.09
C PHE A 163 13.14 -9.31 -2.71
N MET A 164 13.61 -9.31 -1.47
CA MET A 164 14.52 -8.31 -0.94
C MET A 164 15.94 -8.85 -0.95
N GLU A 165 16.87 -8.12 -1.57
CA GLU A 165 18.29 -8.42 -1.48
C GLU A 165 18.88 -7.83 -0.19
N TYR A 166 19.58 -8.66 0.56
CA TYR A 166 20.26 -8.25 1.79
C TYR A 166 21.56 -9.03 1.99
N LYS A 167 22.71 -8.35 1.88
CA LYS A 167 24.05 -8.95 2.05
C LYS A 167 24.24 -10.25 1.25
N GLY A 168 23.82 -10.26 -0.01
CA GLY A 168 23.91 -11.40 -0.93
C GLY A 168 22.82 -12.47 -0.75
N LEU A 169 21.91 -12.31 0.22
CA LEU A 169 20.74 -13.17 0.39
C LEU A 169 19.55 -12.60 -0.38
N LYS A 170 18.76 -13.49 -0.98
CA LYS A 170 17.47 -13.17 -1.60
C LYS A 170 16.35 -13.62 -0.67
N LEU A 171 15.71 -12.68 0.01
CA LEU A 171 14.72 -12.92 1.07
C LEU A 171 13.31 -12.71 0.54
N LYS A 172 12.43 -13.72 0.66
CA LYS A 172 11.03 -13.57 0.26
C LYS A 172 10.28 -12.69 1.26
N VAL A 173 9.60 -11.67 0.77
CA VAL A 173 8.73 -10.78 1.55
C VAL A 173 7.30 -10.88 1.05
N ILE A 174 6.35 -10.99 1.98
CA ILE A 174 4.92 -10.89 1.75
C ILE A 174 4.40 -9.69 2.53
N ALA A 175 3.80 -8.74 1.82
CA ALA A 175 3.31 -7.50 2.41
C ALA A 175 1.78 -7.42 2.35
N GLY A 176 1.18 -7.08 3.48
CA GLY A 176 -0.27 -6.89 3.60
C GLY A 176 -0.78 -5.57 3.02
N GLY A 177 0.08 -4.60 2.72
CA GLY A 177 -0.32 -3.28 2.25
C GLY A 177 0.80 -2.26 2.23
N ARG A 178 0.43 -0.99 2.18
CA ARG A 178 1.34 0.15 2.12
C ARG A 178 1.35 0.90 3.44
N TYR A 179 2.45 1.59 3.74
CA TYR A 179 2.57 2.43 4.92
C TYR A 179 3.01 3.82 4.51
N TYR A 180 2.14 4.80 4.78
CA TYR A 180 2.40 6.21 4.56
C TYR A 180 2.76 6.87 5.88
N SER A 181 3.97 7.41 5.96
CA SER A 181 4.45 8.13 7.14
C SER A 181 3.69 9.45 7.34
N SER A 182 3.90 10.12 8.49
CA SER A 182 3.32 11.46 8.72
C SER A 182 3.87 12.54 7.78
N ARG A 183 5.00 12.28 7.09
CA ARG A 183 5.54 13.18 6.06
C ARG A 183 4.78 13.08 4.75
N HIS A 184 4.11 11.95 4.51
CA HIS A 184 3.32 11.75 3.31
C HIS A 184 1.96 12.44 3.49
N TYR A 185 1.97 13.77 3.40
CA TYR A 185 0.88 14.63 3.84
C TYR A 185 -0.49 14.18 3.34
N PHE A 186 -0.62 13.93 2.02
CA PHE A 186 -1.87 13.53 1.40
C PHE A 186 -2.40 12.18 1.92
N LYS A 187 -1.65 11.09 1.72
CA LYS A 187 -2.08 9.74 2.09
C LYS A 187 -2.25 9.58 3.61
N ASN A 188 -1.53 10.37 4.41
CA ASN A 188 -1.75 10.40 5.86
C ASN A 188 -3.18 10.85 6.22
N ARG A 189 -3.87 11.62 5.38
CA ARG A 189 -5.26 12.06 5.64
C ARG A 189 -6.29 10.97 5.47
N VAL A 190 -6.00 9.90 4.72
CA VAL A 190 -7.02 8.91 4.33
C VAL A 190 -6.65 7.48 4.74
N HIS A 191 -5.38 7.19 5.04
CA HIS A 191 -4.89 5.83 5.16
C HIS A 191 -4.95 5.26 6.60
N GLN A 192 -6.01 4.51 6.91
CA GLN A 192 -6.27 3.98 8.26
C GLN A 192 -5.20 3.02 8.78
N LEU A 193 -4.67 2.12 7.94
CA LEU A 193 -3.61 1.17 8.33
C LEU A 193 -2.38 1.89 8.92
N SER A 194 -1.96 3.00 8.29
CA SER A 194 -0.85 3.81 8.79
C SER A 194 -1.11 4.33 10.20
N HIS A 195 -2.29 4.89 10.43
CA HIS A 195 -2.70 5.42 11.73
C HIS A 195 -2.78 4.34 12.80
N ARG A 196 -3.29 3.16 12.44
CA ARG A 196 -3.37 2.02 13.38
C ARG A 196 -1.98 1.48 13.74
N ILE A 197 -1.05 1.39 12.78
CA ILE A 197 0.35 1.02 13.04
C ILE A 197 1.02 2.05 13.96
N ILE A 198 0.77 3.35 13.76
CA ILE A 198 1.28 4.39 14.65
C ILE A 198 0.66 4.24 16.05
N ARG A 199 -0.66 4.02 16.14
CA ARG A 199 -1.37 3.85 17.40
C ARG A 199 -0.86 2.64 18.20
N SER A 200 -0.55 1.52 17.54
CA SER A 200 -0.06 0.30 18.18
C SER A 200 1.30 0.47 18.85
N LYS A 201 2.06 1.53 18.51
CA LYS A 201 3.31 1.88 19.19
C LYS A 201 3.06 2.46 20.60
N SER A 202 1.85 2.94 20.86
CA SER A 202 1.47 3.59 22.13
C SER A 202 0.60 2.71 23.05
N ASN A 203 -0.08 1.69 22.52
CA ASN A 203 -0.93 0.76 23.28
C ASN A 203 -1.32 -0.47 22.44
N ASP A 204 -2.16 -1.32 23.02
CA ASP A 204 -2.46 -2.66 22.50
C ASP A 204 -3.84 -2.75 21.84
N SER A 205 -4.52 -1.62 21.66
CA SER A 205 -5.89 -1.58 21.10
C SER A 205 -6.04 -2.13 19.69
N GLN A 206 -4.92 -2.33 18.98
CA GLN A 206 -4.88 -2.83 17.60
C GLN A 206 -4.42 -4.30 17.51
N MET A 207 -4.15 -4.96 18.64
CA MET A 207 -3.54 -6.28 18.69
C MET A 207 -4.40 -7.35 18.00
N ASP A 208 -5.68 -7.46 18.36
CA ASP A 208 -6.58 -8.48 17.80
C ASP A 208 -6.73 -8.33 16.28
N LEU A 209 -6.82 -7.09 15.81
CA LEU A 209 -6.88 -6.77 14.39
C LEU A 209 -5.63 -7.22 13.64
N PHE A 210 -4.44 -6.92 14.19
CA PHE A 210 -3.18 -7.34 13.58
C PHE A 210 -2.96 -8.85 13.66
N ASN A 211 -3.37 -9.50 14.76
CA ASN A 211 -3.37 -10.95 14.86
C ASN A 211 -4.20 -11.59 13.74
N GLY A 212 -5.44 -11.13 13.54
CA GLY A 212 -6.30 -11.63 12.46
C GLY A 212 -5.67 -11.50 11.07
N ILE A 213 -4.99 -10.39 10.80
CA ILE A 213 -4.29 -10.16 9.53
C ILE A 213 -3.11 -11.13 9.38
N PHE A 214 -2.21 -11.18 10.36
CA PHE A 214 -1.04 -12.05 10.29
C PHE A 214 -1.43 -13.53 10.23
N SER A 215 -2.32 -14.00 11.10
CA SER A 215 -2.81 -15.38 11.10
C SER A 215 -3.37 -15.77 9.73
N SER A 216 -4.16 -14.90 9.08
CA SER A 216 -4.74 -15.19 7.78
C SER A 216 -3.68 -15.35 6.69
N ILE A 217 -2.65 -14.49 6.68
CA ILE A 217 -1.54 -14.61 5.72
C ILE A 217 -0.73 -15.89 6.00
N ILE A 218 -0.37 -16.11 7.26
CA ILE A 218 0.56 -17.18 7.68
C ILE A 218 -0.04 -18.58 7.52
N LYS A 219 -1.36 -18.74 7.70
CA LYS A 219 -2.08 -20.02 7.46
C LYS A 219 -1.80 -20.62 6.08
N SER A 220 -1.56 -19.77 5.07
CA SER A 220 -1.29 -20.22 3.70
C SER A 220 0.17 -20.63 3.43
N LEU A 221 1.09 -20.36 4.38
CA LEU A 221 2.54 -20.49 4.15
C LEU A 221 3.12 -21.84 4.56
N ASN A 222 2.37 -22.69 5.27
CA ASN A 222 2.83 -23.99 5.78
C ASN A 222 4.19 -23.88 6.50
N ALA A 223 4.28 -22.96 7.46
CA ALA A 223 5.51 -22.72 8.22
C ALA A 223 5.69 -23.75 9.34
N ASP A 224 6.93 -24.05 9.72
CA ASP A 224 7.24 -24.88 10.89
C ASP A 224 7.27 -24.05 12.18
N GLY A 225 7.61 -22.77 12.06
CA GLY A 225 7.71 -21.85 13.20
C GLY A 225 7.46 -20.41 12.82
N VAL A 226 7.03 -19.61 13.79
CA VAL A 226 6.76 -18.19 13.64
C VAL A 226 7.57 -17.43 14.70
N THR A 227 8.21 -16.35 14.27
CA THR A 227 8.87 -15.39 15.16
C THR A 227 8.64 -13.98 14.65
N ARG A 228 9.26 -13.02 15.30
CA ARG A 228 9.10 -11.58 15.11
C ARG A 228 10.47 -10.91 15.18
N VAL A 229 10.59 -9.70 14.65
CA VAL A 229 11.79 -8.87 14.88
C VAL A 229 11.88 -8.54 16.38
N PRO A 230 12.84 -9.08 17.15
CA PRO A 230 12.86 -8.94 18.61
C PRO A 230 13.09 -7.49 19.04
N PRO A 231 12.66 -7.08 20.25
CA PRO A 231 12.83 -5.71 20.68
C PRO A 231 14.30 -5.49 21.01
N ARG A 232 14.75 -4.24 21.04
CA ARG A 232 16.11 -3.95 21.49
C ARG A 232 16.22 -4.18 23.01
N PRO A 233 17.42 -4.48 23.55
CA PRO A 233 17.62 -4.69 24.98
C PRO A 233 17.64 -3.38 25.79
N ASN A 234 16.76 -2.43 25.46
CA ASN A 234 16.65 -1.10 26.07
C ASN A 234 15.33 -0.91 26.85
N GLY A 235 14.62 -2.00 27.13
CA GLY A 235 13.34 -1.99 27.84
C GLY A 235 12.13 -1.63 26.96
N GLU A 236 12.30 -1.47 25.64
CA GLU A 236 11.16 -1.31 24.73
C GLU A 236 10.24 -2.53 24.78
N ARG A 237 8.93 -2.27 24.83
CA ARG A 237 7.91 -3.31 24.91
C ARG A 237 7.97 -4.22 23.70
N ASP A 238 7.88 -5.51 23.96
CA ASP A 238 7.61 -6.52 22.96
C ASP A 238 6.15 -6.46 22.50
N ARG A 239 5.87 -5.74 21.41
CA ARG A 239 4.51 -5.57 20.89
C ARG A 239 3.94 -6.80 20.19
N PHE A 240 4.80 -7.71 19.72
CA PHE A 240 4.42 -8.77 18.79
C PHE A 240 4.51 -10.17 19.40
N ARG A 241 5.07 -10.34 20.61
CA ARG A 241 5.17 -11.66 21.26
C ARG A 241 3.81 -12.30 21.48
N GLN A 242 2.84 -11.55 22.00
CA GLN A 242 1.47 -12.06 22.17
C GLN A 242 0.83 -12.41 20.82
N ILE A 243 1.10 -11.64 19.76
CA ILE A 243 0.63 -11.96 18.40
C ILE A 243 1.26 -13.27 17.90
N VAL A 244 2.57 -13.48 18.09
CA VAL A 244 3.23 -14.75 17.72
C VAL A 244 2.70 -15.93 18.53
N GLU A 245 2.44 -15.74 19.83
CA GLU A 245 1.85 -16.77 20.70
C GLU A 245 0.47 -17.21 20.17
N LEU A 246 -0.39 -16.25 19.81
CA LEU A 246 -1.71 -16.52 19.25
C LEU A 246 -1.63 -17.18 17.87
N ILE A 247 -0.82 -16.65 16.95
CA ILE A 247 -0.62 -17.24 15.62
C ILE A 247 -0.11 -18.68 15.75
N SER A 248 0.88 -18.91 16.62
CA SER A 248 1.48 -20.25 16.80
C SER A 248 0.46 -21.26 17.30
N ALA A 249 -0.41 -20.85 18.23
CA ALA A 249 -1.50 -21.68 18.71
C ALA A 249 -2.56 -21.96 17.62
N GLU A 250 -2.94 -20.94 16.84
CA GLU A 250 -3.94 -21.06 15.76
C GLU A 250 -3.45 -21.90 14.57
N THR A 251 -2.15 -21.85 14.28
CA THR A 251 -1.54 -22.50 13.10
C THR A 251 -0.76 -23.76 13.42
N ASN A 252 -0.70 -24.15 14.71
CA ASN A 252 0.06 -25.29 15.21
C ASN A 252 1.55 -25.26 14.80
N THR A 253 2.16 -24.08 14.86
CA THR A 253 3.58 -23.86 14.56
C THR A 253 4.39 -23.66 15.84
N ILE A 254 5.71 -23.82 15.74
CA ILE A 254 6.61 -23.54 16.86
C ILE A 254 6.69 -22.02 17.09
N ASN A 255 6.45 -21.60 18.34
CA ASN A 255 6.74 -20.23 18.75
C ASN A 255 8.26 -20.04 18.90
N CYS A 256 8.85 -19.30 17.98
CA CYS A 256 10.29 -19.05 17.93
C CYS A 256 10.68 -17.69 18.52
N CYS A 257 9.83 -17.05 19.34
CA CYS A 257 10.16 -15.76 19.99
C CYS A 257 11.45 -15.81 20.81
N ASP A 258 11.69 -16.92 21.53
CA ASP A 258 12.88 -17.08 22.37
C ASP A 258 14.09 -17.63 21.59
N HIS A 259 13.90 -17.98 20.32
CA HIS A 259 14.95 -18.50 19.43
C HIS A 259 15.62 -17.41 18.58
N LEU A 260 15.14 -16.16 18.62
CA LEU A 260 15.76 -15.01 17.96
C LEU A 260 15.75 -13.82 18.92
N LYS A 261 16.93 -13.30 19.27
CA LYS A 261 17.07 -12.22 20.26
C LYS A 261 17.96 -11.10 19.74
N CYS A 262 17.61 -9.86 20.08
CA CYS A 262 18.50 -8.72 19.95
C CYS A 262 19.40 -8.65 21.19
N ILE A 263 20.72 -8.74 21.02
CA ILE A 263 21.68 -8.80 22.12
C ILE A 263 22.31 -7.45 22.46
N GLU A 264 22.20 -6.47 21.56
CA GLU A 264 22.78 -5.14 21.75
C GLU A 264 21.84 -4.05 21.23
N ASP A 265 21.84 -2.87 21.86
CA ASP A 265 21.09 -1.71 21.37
C ASP A 265 21.83 -1.05 20.19
N PHE A 266 21.08 -0.30 19.39
CA PHE A 266 21.63 0.43 18.24
C PHE A 266 20.76 1.67 17.96
N PRO A 267 21.30 2.79 17.44
CA PRO A 267 20.51 3.98 17.14
C PRO A 267 19.25 3.71 16.29
N LYS A 268 18.19 4.51 16.50
CA LYS A 268 16.98 4.44 15.66
C LYS A 268 17.33 4.85 14.23
N GLN A 269 17.01 4.00 13.25
CA GLN A 269 17.38 4.19 11.84
C GLN A 269 16.82 5.47 11.20
N LYS A 270 15.82 6.14 11.81
CA LYS A 270 15.22 7.39 11.33
C LYS A 270 16.22 8.56 11.22
N THR A 271 17.33 8.53 11.95
CA THR A 271 18.37 9.57 11.89
C THR A 271 19.46 9.29 10.86
N MET A 272 19.44 8.12 10.22
CA MET A 272 20.48 7.69 9.28
C MET A 272 20.05 7.97 7.83
N THR A 273 20.97 8.50 7.03
CA THR A 273 20.68 9.09 5.70
C THR A 273 20.71 8.08 4.55
N ASN A 274 21.38 6.93 4.66
CA ASN A 274 21.46 5.94 3.59
C ASN A 274 21.25 4.48 4.08
N GLN A 275 20.92 3.59 3.15
CA GLN A 275 20.60 2.18 3.43
C GLN A 275 21.81 1.36 3.91
N GLU A 276 23.00 1.69 3.41
CA GLU A 276 24.25 1.02 3.77
C GLU A 276 24.59 1.26 5.25
N SER A 277 24.56 2.51 5.71
CA SER A 277 24.80 2.84 7.13
C SER A 277 23.77 2.18 8.04
N ARG A 278 22.50 2.11 7.63
CA ARG A 278 21.44 1.38 8.36
C ARG A 278 21.73 -0.12 8.46
N SER A 279 22.32 -0.72 7.43
CA SER A 279 22.67 -2.14 7.38
C SER A 279 23.89 -2.47 8.24
N ILE A 280 24.88 -1.59 8.27
CA ILE A 280 26.04 -1.70 9.17
C ILE A 280 25.60 -1.59 10.64
N ASN A 281 24.66 -0.69 10.94
CA ASN A 281 24.22 -0.42 12.31
C ASN A 281 23.55 -1.64 13.00
N VAL A 282 22.94 -2.54 12.23
CA VAL A 282 22.24 -3.72 12.77
C VAL A 282 23.09 -4.98 12.76
N GLU A 283 24.26 -4.96 12.13
CA GLU A 283 25.13 -6.12 11.97
C GLU A 283 25.56 -6.71 13.32
N GLY A 284 25.42 -8.03 13.46
CA GLY A 284 25.82 -8.75 14.67
C GLY A 284 24.99 -8.44 15.91
N LYS A 285 23.90 -7.64 15.79
CA LYS A 285 23.04 -7.27 16.92
C LYS A 285 22.02 -8.36 17.29
N PHE A 286 21.91 -9.41 16.48
CA PHE A 286 20.95 -10.49 16.67
C PHE A 286 21.64 -11.86 16.79
N VAL A 287 21.06 -12.74 17.59
CA VAL A 287 21.48 -14.15 17.72
C VAL A 287 20.28 -15.07 17.60
N SER A 288 20.48 -16.27 17.04
CA SER A 288 19.44 -17.28 16.95
C SER A 288 19.89 -18.65 17.46
N SER A 289 19.00 -19.34 18.18
CA SER A 289 19.28 -20.69 18.70
C SER A 289 19.27 -21.75 17.57
N PRO A 290 19.92 -22.91 17.77
CA PRO A 290 19.88 -24.03 16.82
C PRO A 290 18.49 -24.65 16.63
N ASP A 291 17.50 -24.29 17.45
CA ASP A 291 16.15 -24.88 17.42
C ASP A 291 15.39 -24.53 16.12
N CYS A 292 15.83 -23.50 15.40
CA CYS A 292 15.32 -23.15 14.07
C CYS A 292 15.91 -24.01 12.93
N ARG A 293 16.86 -24.92 13.22
CA ARG A 293 17.57 -25.69 12.19
C ARG A 293 16.63 -26.57 11.36
N GLY A 294 16.80 -26.52 10.04
CA GLY A 294 16.04 -27.34 9.08
C GLY A 294 14.59 -26.90 8.90
N LYS A 295 14.15 -25.83 9.55
CA LYS A 295 12.75 -25.37 9.57
C LYS A 295 12.51 -24.20 8.61
N LYS A 296 11.30 -24.11 8.09
CA LYS A 296 10.73 -22.92 7.46
C LYS A 296 10.17 -21.99 8.53
N ILE A 297 10.81 -20.84 8.70
CA ILE A 297 10.45 -19.85 9.72
C ILE A 297 9.76 -18.65 9.07
N VAL A 298 8.61 -18.25 9.60
CA VAL A 298 8.01 -16.96 9.26
C VAL A 298 8.49 -15.90 10.25
N LEU A 299 9.01 -14.79 9.74
CA LEU A 299 9.45 -13.64 10.52
C LEU A 299 8.48 -12.47 10.31
N ILE A 300 7.83 -12.01 11.38
CA ILE A 300 6.87 -10.89 11.31
C ILE A 300 7.42 -9.56 11.81
N ASP A 301 6.94 -8.46 11.21
CA ASP A 301 7.14 -7.08 11.69
C ASP A 301 5.98 -6.16 11.25
N ASP A 302 5.85 -4.93 11.78
CA ASP A 302 4.85 -3.99 11.27
C ASP A 302 5.17 -3.48 9.86
N VAL A 303 6.31 -2.80 9.73
CA VAL A 303 6.65 -2.04 8.53
C VAL A 303 8.10 -2.26 8.11
N ILE A 304 8.28 -2.68 6.87
CA ILE A 304 9.59 -2.59 6.21
C ILE A 304 9.80 -1.18 5.71
N THR A 305 10.86 -0.53 6.19
CA THR A 305 11.33 0.77 5.66
C THR A 305 12.49 0.57 4.69
N THR A 306 13.65 0.16 5.20
CA THR A 306 14.82 -0.20 4.37
C THR A 306 15.07 -1.70 4.31
N GLY A 307 14.40 -2.46 5.17
CA GLY A 307 14.65 -3.89 5.31
C GLY A 307 15.88 -4.23 6.14
N ALA A 308 16.69 -3.28 6.61
CA ALA A 308 17.93 -3.59 7.31
C ALA A 308 17.72 -4.47 8.56
N THR A 309 16.80 -4.12 9.45
CA THR A 309 16.55 -4.87 10.69
C THR A 309 16.01 -6.27 10.43
N VAL A 310 14.97 -6.36 9.58
CA VAL A 310 14.33 -7.64 9.25
C VAL A 310 15.26 -8.53 8.41
N GLY A 311 16.09 -7.93 7.55
CA GLY A 311 17.12 -8.59 6.77
C GLY A 311 18.22 -9.21 7.63
N GLU A 312 18.72 -8.49 8.64
CA GLU A 312 19.71 -9.06 9.57
C GLU A 312 19.10 -10.15 10.45
N CYS A 313 17.84 -10.02 10.87
CA CYS A 313 17.11 -11.08 11.57
C CYS A 313 16.99 -12.35 10.72
N ALA A 314 16.57 -12.21 9.45
CA ALA A 314 16.44 -13.32 8.52
C ALA A 314 17.80 -13.96 8.21
N LYS A 315 18.83 -13.16 7.95
CA LYS A 315 20.23 -13.61 7.80
C LYS A 315 20.68 -14.42 9.01
N THR A 316 20.40 -13.94 10.22
CA THR A 316 20.77 -14.62 11.48
C THR A 316 20.08 -15.98 11.60
N LEU A 317 18.78 -16.05 11.31
CA LEU A 317 18.03 -17.31 11.32
C LEU A 317 18.59 -18.33 10.31
N LEU A 318 18.87 -17.87 9.08
CA LEU A 318 19.47 -18.71 8.02
C LEU A 318 20.88 -19.18 8.41
N ALA A 319 21.71 -18.29 8.95
CA ALA A 319 23.06 -18.63 9.42
C ALA A 319 23.05 -19.64 10.59
N SER A 320 22.02 -19.62 11.43
CA SER A 320 21.80 -20.62 12.50
C SER A 320 21.24 -21.96 11.98
N GLY A 321 20.98 -22.07 10.68
CA GLY A 321 20.61 -23.31 9.99
C GLY A 321 19.13 -23.46 9.65
N ALA A 322 18.32 -22.40 9.73
CA ALA A 322 16.96 -22.43 9.18
C ALA A 322 17.00 -22.75 7.67
N ASN A 323 16.03 -23.54 7.19
CA ASN A 323 15.97 -23.96 5.79
C ASN A 323 15.44 -22.83 4.89
N GLU A 324 14.44 -22.11 5.38
CA GLU A 324 13.81 -21.00 4.67
C GLU A 324 13.34 -19.96 5.69
N VAL A 325 13.44 -18.68 5.33
CA VAL A 325 12.84 -17.58 6.10
C VAL A 325 11.93 -16.77 5.18
N VAL A 326 10.64 -16.72 5.51
CA VAL A 326 9.66 -15.86 4.82
C VAL A 326 9.31 -14.70 5.70
N ILE A 327 9.47 -13.48 5.19
CA ILE A 327 9.15 -12.26 5.93
C ILE A 327 7.69 -11.89 5.64
N VAL A 328 6.91 -11.65 6.69
CA VAL A 328 5.52 -11.17 6.57
C VAL A 328 5.38 -9.85 7.31
N VAL A 329 4.92 -8.81 6.62
CA VAL A 329 4.70 -7.49 7.24
C VAL A 329 3.31 -6.96 6.98
N LEU A 330 2.80 -6.15 7.91
CA LEU A 330 1.52 -5.45 7.69
C LEU A 330 1.61 -4.52 6.49
N ALA A 331 2.76 -3.85 6.34
CA ALA A 331 2.97 -2.92 5.24
C ALA A 331 4.44 -2.66 4.87
N VAL A 332 4.64 -2.05 3.71
CA VAL A 332 5.94 -1.50 3.28
C VAL A 332 5.87 0.03 3.15
N ASN A 333 6.93 0.70 3.58
CA ASN A 333 6.97 2.15 3.60
C ASN A 333 6.93 2.74 2.18
N GLN A 334 6.04 3.70 1.97
CA GLN A 334 5.96 4.48 0.75
C GLN A 334 6.74 5.78 0.92
N TYR A 335 7.46 6.19 -0.13
CA TYR A 335 8.18 7.45 -0.16
C TYR A 335 7.23 8.60 -0.48
N ASP A 336 7.57 9.79 0.01
CA ASP A 336 6.82 10.99 -0.30
C ASP A 336 6.93 11.29 -1.81
N PRO A 337 5.88 11.83 -2.44
CA PRO A 337 5.96 12.23 -3.83
C PRO A 337 7.07 13.28 -4.01
N ILE A 338 7.78 13.20 -5.13
CA ILE A 338 8.93 14.07 -5.43
C ILE A 338 8.47 15.52 -5.58
N PHE A 339 7.25 15.72 -6.08
CA PHE A 339 6.67 17.02 -6.35
C PHE A 339 5.51 17.34 -5.40
N PRO A 340 5.43 18.57 -4.86
CA PRO A 340 4.31 19.00 -4.05
C PRO A 340 3.08 19.17 -4.96
N VAL A 341 2.19 18.17 -4.98
CA VAL A 341 0.87 18.33 -5.61
C VAL A 341 0.13 19.45 -4.89
N HIS A 342 -0.37 20.44 -5.63
CA HIS A 342 -1.16 21.54 -5.07
C HIS A 342 -2.18 21.03 -4.05
N GLU A 343 -1.98 21.46 -2.80
CA GLU A 343 -2.74 20.96 -1.67
C GLU A 343 -4.15 21.52 -1.70
N LYS A 344 -5.13 20.63 -1.69
CA LYS A 344 -6.52 21.02 -1.48
C LYS A 344 -6.88 20.77 -0.03
N LYS A 345 -7.35 21.84 0.62
CA LYS A 345 -7.65 21.82 2.05
C LYS A 345 -9.03 21.21 2.24
N PHE A 346 -9.12 20.20 3.08
CA PHE A 346 -10.42 19.71 3.58
C PHE A 346 -10.54 20.23 5.01
N THR A 347 -11.34 21.28 5.15
CA THR A 347 -11.32 22.23 6.27
C THR A 347 -12.60 22.21 7.09
N CYS A 348 -12.49 22.71 8.31
CA CYS A 348 -13.59 22.93 9.22
C CYS A 348 -14.44 24.12 8.72
N SER A 349 -15.76 23.92 8.63
CA SER A 349 -16.71 24.96 8.22
C SER A 349 -16.83 26.13 9.20
N ILE A 350 -16.30 26.01 10.41
CA ILE A 350 -16.38 27.05 11.46
C ILE A 350 -15.12 27.93 11.48
N CYS A 351 -13.94 27.33 11.59
CA CYS A 351 -12.68 28.09 11.71
C CYS A 351 -11.81 28.09 10.45
N GLY A 352 -12.13 27.29 9.43
CA GLY A 352 -11.32 27.17 8.22
C GLY A 352 -10.02 26.36 8.37
N GLU A 353 -9.72 25.86 9.57
CA GLU A 353 -8.56 25.00 9.83
C GLU A 353 -8.74 23.59 9.25
N ASP A 354 -7.65 22.86 9.03
CA ASP A 354 -7.69 21.52 8.46
C ASP A 354 -8.40 20.50 9.35
N LEU A 355 -9.19 19.64 8.71
CA LEU A 355 -9.73 18.44 9.33
C LEU A 355 -8.72 17.30 9.20
N HIS A 356 -8.49 16.63 10.34
CA HIS A 356 -7.54 15.52 10.44
C HIS A 356 -8.25 14.21 10.71
N LEU A 357 -7.77 13.15 10.09
CA LEU A 357 -8.21 11.78 10.34
C LEU A 357 -7.83 11.35 11.76
N ARG A 358 -8.81 10.84 12.51
CA ARG A 358 -8.68 10.47 13.92
C ARG A 358 -9.35 9.14 14.19
N LEU A 359 -8.66 8.28 14.93
CA LEU A 359 -9.23 7.06 15.48
C LEU A 359 -10.11 7.40 16.69
N PHE A 360 -11.33 6.84 16.74
CA PHE A 360 -12.19 6.94 17.92
C PHE A 360 -11.48 6.38 19.18
N LYS A 361 -11.87 6.86 20.36
CA LYS A 361 -11.32 6.35 21.64
C LYS A 361 -11.54 4.85 21.83
N ASN A 362 -12.64 4.30 21.30
CA ASN A 362 -12.94 2.87 21.32
C ASN A 362 -12.03 2.03 20.40
N GLY A 363 -11.19 2.66 19.56
CA GLY A 363 -10.26 2.01 18.65
C GLY A 363 -10.90 1.37 17.41
N LYS A 364 -12.22 1.49 17.23
CA LYS A 364 -12.96 0.73 16.21
C LYS A 364 -13.18 1.48 14.90
N GLY A 365 -13.31 2.80 14.88
CA GLY A 365 -13.56 3.54 13.64
C GLY A 365 -12.76 4.83 13.53
N PHE A 366 -12.98 5.55 12.44
CA PHE A 366 -12.35 6.83 12.16
C PHE A 366 -13.35 7.94 11.86
N MET A 367 -12.92 9.16 12.14
CA MET A 367 -13.60 10.40 11.78
C MET A 367 -12.58 11.43 11.30
N TYR A 368 -13.05 12.48 10.66
CA TYR A 368 -12.31 13.70 10.45
C TYR A 368 -12.74 14.75 11.48
N GLY A 369 -11.78 15.27 12.23
CA GLY A 369 -12.04 16.20 13.32
C GLY A 369 -11.06 17.38 13.35
N CYS A 370 -11.62 18.57 13.56
CA CYS A 370 -10.89 19.82 13.75
C CYS A 370 -10.05 19.76 15.05
N ASN A 371 -8.84 20.35 15.07
CA ASN A 371 -8.05 20.48 16.30
C ASN A 371 -8.75 21.35 17.36
N ASN A 372 -9.61 22.28 16.94
CA ASN A 372 -10.31 23.22 17.81
C ASN A 372 -11.67 22.71 18.31
N TYR A 373 -12.00 21.43 18.12
CA TYR A 373 -13.32 20.88 18.46
C TYR A 373 -13.72 21.07 19.94
N SER A 374 -12.76 21.27 20.83
CA SER A 374 -12.99 21.53 22.26
C SER A 374 -13.42 22.97 22.58
N ARG A 375 -13.39 23.88 21.60
CA ARG A 375 -13.86 25.26 21.79
C ARG A 375 -15.40 25.31 21.75
N ALA A 376 -15.99 26.19 22.55
CA ALA A 376 -17.44 26.27 22.72
C ALA A 376 -18.20 26.61 21.42
N ASP A 377 -17.58 27.39 20.52
CA ASP A 377 -18.08 27.71 19.17
C ASP A 377 -18.00 26.51 18.20
N HIS A 378 -17.22 25.48 18.53
CA HIS A 378 -17.06 24.24 17.77
C HIS A 378 -17.88 23.07 18.31
N ASN A 379 -18.65 23.25 19.40
CA ASN A 379 -19.52 22.21 19.95
C ASN A 379 -20.57 21.70 18.95
N ASN A 380 -20.91 22.49 17.93
CA ASN A 380 -21.81 22.12 16.83
C ASN A 380 -21.07 21.65 15.56
N SER A 381 -19.73 21.66 15.52
CA SER A 381 -18.99 21.04 14.42
C SER A 381 -19.18 19.53 14.51
N THR A 382 -20.07 19.00 13.68
CA THR A 382 -20.31 17.56 13.62
C THR A 382 -19.07 16.92 12.99
N PRO A 383 -18.43 15.94 13.63
CA PRO A 383 -17.31 15.23 13.02
C PRO A 383 -17.78 14.56 11.73
N VAL A 384 -16.97 14.67 10.67
CA VAL A 384 -17.29 14.02 9.39
C VAL A 384 -16.84 12.57 9.51
N PHE A 385 -17.74 11.61 9.26
CA PHE A 385 -17.37 10.20 9.31
C PHE A 385 -16.38 9.84 8.19
N TYR A 386 -15.63 8.75 8.39
CA TYR A 386 -14.55 8.40 7.48
C TYR A 386 -14.96 8.33 6.00
N LYS A 387 -16.02 7.58 5.66
CA LYS A 387 -16.42 7.42 4.26
C LYS A 387 -16.77 8.76 3.60
N GLU A 388 -17.62 9.55 4.26
CA GLU A 388 -18.04 10.85 3.77
C GLU A 388 -16.85 11.83 3.60
N GLY A 389 -15.96 11.91 4.59
CA GLY A 389 -14.81 12.81 4.50
C GLY A 389 -13.77 12.35 3.48
N TRP A 390 -13.62 11.03 3.31
CA TRP A 390 -12.77 10.46 2.27
C TRP A 390 -13.32 10.79 0.88
N GLU A 391 -14.63 10.63 0.67
CA GLU A 391 -15.29 10.97 -0.59
C GLU A 391 -15.16 12.46 -0.91
N GLN A 392 -15.34 13.34 0.08
CA GLN A 392 -15.14 14.78 -0.09
C GLN A 392 -13.69 15.17 -0.42
N ILE A 393 -12.70 14.47 0.14
CA ILE A 393 -11.29 14.67 -0.20
C ILE A 393 -11.04 14.24 -1.64
N ASN A 394 -11.51 13.07 -2.04
CA ASN A 394 -11.32 12.55 -3.39
C ASN A 394 -12.07 13.36 -4.45
N SER A 395 -13.27 13.88 -4.17
CA SER A 395 -14.00 14.75 -5.12
C SER A 395 -13.29 16.08 -5.39
N GLN A 396 -12.27 16.41 -4.59
CA GLN A 396 -11.38 17.53 -4.88
C GLN A 396 -10.24 17.12 -5.83
N ASN A 397 -10.10 15.86 -6.21
CA ASN A 397 -9.07 15.44 -7.16
C ASN A 397 -9.38 16.04 -8.55
N ILE A 398 -8.46 16.85 -9.06
CA ILE A 398 -8.50 17.37 -10.43
C ILE A 398 -7.18 17.02 -11.08
N LEU A 399 -7.21 16.73 -12.37
CA LEU A 399 -6.02 16.74 -13.18
C LEU A 399 -5.83 18.20 -13.64
N LYS A 400 -4.73 18.83 -13.25
CA LYS A 400 -4.33 20.10 -13.87
C LYS A 400 -3.30 19.77 -14.93
N THR A 401 -3.45 20.25 -16.13
CA THR A 401 -2.45 20.06 -17.21
C THR A 401 -1.53 21.27 -17.33
N ASP A 402 -1.97 22.44 -16.86
CA ASP A 402 -1.32 23.73 -17.11
C ASP A 402 -0.13 24.02 -16.17
N ASP A 403 0.01 23.28 -15.07
CA ASP A 403 1.10 23.48 -14.08
C ASP A 403 2.43 22.79 -14.51
N PHE A 404 2.51 22.28 -15.75
CA PHE A 404 3.38 21.15 -16.09
C PHE A 404 4.16 21.27 -17.41
N GLU A 405 4.20 22.45 -18.04
CA GLU A 405 4.79 22.65 -19.37
C GLU A 405 6.32 22.42 -19.46
N ASP A 406 7.05 22.42 -18.33
CA ASP A 406 8.53 22.36 -18.30
C ASP A 406 9.13 21.06 -17.68
N ASP A 407 8.31 20.05 -17.36
CA ASP A 407 8.79 18.88 -16.58
C ASP A 407 9.11 17.69 -17.49
N GLU A 408 10.41 17.44 -17.74
CA GLU A 408 10.91 16.34 -18.61
C GLU A 408 10.42 14.94 -18.18
N HIS A 409 9.96 14.79 -16.93
CA HIS A 409 9.41 13.53 -16.40
C HIS A 409 7.97 13.23 -16.83
N LEU A 410 7.33 14.13 -17.58
CA LEU A 410 5.95 13.99 -18.06
C LEU A 410 5.86 13.50 -19.51
N PHE A 411 6.99 13.25 -20.16
CA PHE A 411 7.05 12.56 -21.43
C PHE A 411 7.00 11.05 -21.21
N PHE A 412 6.40 10.34 -22.16
CA PHE A 412 6.34 8.89 -22.13
C PHE A 412 7.65 8.23 -22.57
#